data_AF-A0A1W9KXH1-F1
#
_entry.id   AF-A0A1W9KXH1-F1
#
_cell.length_a   1.000
_cell.length_b   1.000
_cell.length_c   1.000
_cell.angle_alpha   90.00
_cell.angle_beta   90.00
_cell.angle_gamma   90.00
#
_symmetry.space_group_name_H-M   'P 1'
#
loop_
_entity.id
_entity.type
_entity.pdbx_description
1 polymer ?
#
loop_
_entity_poly.entity_id
_entity_poly.type
_entity_poly.pdbx_seq_one_letter_code
_entity_poly.pdbx_strand_id
1 'polypeptide(L)'
;MLLWGWLGLAGAQELAPSPAALDADAERQRIGQERAAQEAIFLQAEGVCYSRFAVSDCLREARKVRRLALDDLRHQELVLNDLERKTRALAALKRIEAKLADQPQAPKPALSPETPR
;
A
#
# COMPACT_ATOMS: atom_id res chain seq x y z
N MET A 1 -5.51 -47.81 40.51
CA MET A 1 -6.72 -47.11 40.00
C MET A 1 -6.52 -45.63 40.33
N LEU A 2 -6.39 -44.67 39.42
CA LEU A 2 -6.65 -44.58 37.98
C LEU A 2 -5.62 -43.61 37.38
N LEU A 3 -5.11 -43.95 36.19
CA LEU A 3 -4.32 -43.07 35.34
C LEU A 3 -5.19 -41.89 34.89
N TRP A 4 -4.77 -40.66 35.20
CA TRP A 4 -5.34 -39.45 34.62
C TRP A 4 -4.27 -38.78 33.77
N GLY A 5 -4.07 -39.33 32.58
CA GLY A 5 -3.42 -38.63 31.50
C GLY A 5 -4.34 -37.52 31.01
N TRP A 6 -3.81 -36.29 30.98
CA TRP A 6 -4.38 -35.18 30.24
C TRP A 6 -3.25 -34.68 29.34
N LEU A 7 -3.28 -35.09 28.08
CA LEU A 7 -3.91 -34.40 26.95
C LEU A 7 -2.93 -33.40 26.35
N GLY A 8 -2.63 -33.64 25.07
CA GLY A 8 -1.51 -33.05 24.37
C GLY A 8 -1.62 -31.54 24.20
N LEU A 9 -0.44 -30.92 24.09
CA LEU A 9 -0.28 -29.58 23.56
C LEU A 9 -0.95 -29.52 22.18
N ALA A 10 -2.11 -28.87 22.12
CA ALA A 10 -2.69 -28.43 20.86
C ALA A 10 -1.76 -27.38 20.25
N GLY A 11 -1.21 -27.67 19.07
CA GLY A 11 -0.48 -26.68 18.29
C GLY A 11 -1.39 -25.49 18.03
N ALA A 12 -0.95 -24.30 18.42
CA ALA A 12 -1.53 -23.06 17.97
C ALA A 12 -1.31 -22.98 16.46
N GLN A 13 -2.36 -23.21 15.69
CA GLN A 13 -2.39 -22.91 14.27
C GLN A 13 -2.49 -21.39 14.18
N GLU A 14 -1.35 -20.73 14.05
CA GLU A 14 -1.30 -19.30 13.77
C GLU A 14 -1.86 -19.12 12.36
N LEU A 15 -3.16 -18.84 12.29
CA LEU A 15 -3.85 -18.46 11.07
C LEU A 15 -3.33 -17.08 10.69
N ALA A 16 -2.15 -17.03 10.09
CA ALA A 16 -1.59 -15.80 9.56
C ALA A 16 -2.66 -15.19 8.64
N PRO A 17 -3.12 -13.96 8.90
CA PRO A 17 -4.07 -13.31 8.02
C PRO A 17 -3.41 -13.23 6.64
N SER A 18 -3.86 -14.05 5.70
CA SER A 18 -3.51 -13.88 4.30
C SER A 18 -3.99 -12.48 3.95
N PRO A 19 -3.13 -11.56 3.50
CA PRO A 19 -3.58 -10.25 3.11
C PRO A 19 -4.60 -10.49 2.00
N ALA A 20 -5.88 -10.24 2.28
CA ALA A 20 -6.87 -10.11 1.23
C ALA A 20 -6.24 -9.13 0.23
N ALA A 21 -6.11 -9.53 -1.03
CA ALA A 21 -5.50 -8.69 -2.04
C ALA A 21 -6.31 -7.37 -2.05
N LEU A 22 -5.70 -6.31 -1.53
CA LEU A 22 -6.32 -4.99 -1.50
C LEU A 22 -6.63 -4.61 -2.94
N ASP A 23 -7.90 -4.33 -3.23
CA ASP A 23 -8.29 -3.77 -4.50
C ASP A 23 -7.80 -2.32 -4.55
N ALA A 24 -6.64 -2.13 -5.19
CA ALA A 24 -5.98 -0.84 -5.26
C ALA A 24 -6.80 0.21 -6.02
N ASP A 25 -7.65 -0.20 -6.95
CA ASP A 25 -8.52 0.72 -7.68
C ASP A 25 -9.70 1.17 -6.82
N ALA A 26 -10.32 0.25 -6.08
CA ALA A 26 -11.34 0.60 -5.10
C ALA A 26 -10.79 1.54 -4.02
N GLU A 27 -9.58 1.29 -3.53
CA GLU A 27 -8.94 2.13 -2.51
C GLU A 27 -8.58 3.52 -3.03
N ARG A 28 -8.07 3.61 -4.27
CA ARG A 28 -7.87 4.91 -4.95
C ARG A 28 -9.17 5.70 -5.07
N GLN A 29 -10.24 5.04 -5.47
CA GLN A 29 -11.56 5.69 -5.59
C GLN A 29 -12.05 6.19 -4.23
N ARG A 30 -11.89 5.39 -3.16
CA ARG A 30 -12.23 5.79 -1.79
C ARG A 30 -11.45 7.04 -1.36
N ILE A 31 -10.12 7.04 -1.53
CA ILE A 31 -9.27 8.20 -1.19
C ILE A 31 -9.68 9.43 -2.01
N GLY A 32 -10.00 9.25 -3.30
CA GLY A 32 -10.47 10.33 -4.16
C GLY A 32 -11.81 10.94 -3.71
N GLN A 33 -12.77 10.10 -3.33
CA GLN A 33 -14.05 10.54 -2.77
C GLN A 33 -13.86 11.27 -1.44
N GLU A 34 -13.01 10.75 -0.57
CA GLU A 34 -12.75 11.37 0.73
C GLU A 34 -12.07 12.73 0.59
N ARG A 35 -11.14 12.86 -0.36
CA ARG A 35 -10.53 14.14 -0.71
C ARG A 35 -11.57 15.16 -1.18
N ALA A 36 -12.49 14.75 -2.04
CA ALA A 36 -13.58 15.62 -2.50
C ALA A 36 -14.51 16.03 -1.34
N ALA A 37 -14.80 15.11 -0.42
CA ALA A 37 -15.59 15.39 0.77
C ALA A 37 -14.89 16.40 1.70
N GLN A 38 -13.59 16.25 1.95
CA GLN A 38 -12.81 17.19 2.77
C GLN A 38 -12.76 18.59 2.13
N GLU A 39 -12.69 18.66 0.80
CA GLU A 39 -12.78 19.95 0.10
C GLU A 39 -14.15 20.60 0.27
N ALA A 40 -15.24 19.83 0.14
CA ALA A 40 -16.59 20.33 0.35
C ALA A 40 -16.80 20.83 1.80
N ILE A 41 -16.27 20.11 2.79
CA ILE A 41 -16.29 20.52 4.19
C ILE A 41 -15.55 21.84 4.38
N PHE A 42 -14.37 22.00 3.76
CA PHE A 42 -13.62 23.24 3.82
C PHE A 42 -14.38 24.42 3.21
N LEU A 43 -14.99 24.25 2.02
CA LEU A 43 -15.76 25.31 1.37
C LEU A 43 -16.97 25.77 2.22
N GLN A 44 -17.65 24.82 2.87
CA GLN A 44 -18.72 25.15 3.82
C GLN A 44 -18.19 25.92 5.02
N ALA A 45 -17.08 25.46 5.62
CA ALA A 45 -16.44 26.14 6.75
C ALA A 45 -15.96 27.54 6.38
N GLU A 46 -15.41 27.72 5.19
CA GLU A 46 -14.98 29.02 4.65
C GLU A 46 -16.17 29.98 4.52
N GLY A 47 -17.30 29.51 3.97
CA GLY A 47 -18.55 30.29 3.92
C GLY A 47 -19.03 30.73 5.30
N VAL A 48 -18.96 29.85 6.29
CA VAL A 48 -19.28 30.19 7.70
C VAL A 48 -18.28 31.20 8.27
N CYS A 49 -16.99 31.12 7.93
CA CYS A 49 -15.99 32.05 8.46
C CYS A 49 -16.27 33.50 8.08
N TYR A 50 -16.80 33.75 6.87
CA TYR A 50 -17.11 35.10 6.42
C TYR A 50 -18.28 35.76 7.16
N SER A 51 -19.11 35.01 7.89
CA SER A 51 -20.16 35.57 8.75
C SER A 51 -19.69 35.89 10.17
N ARG A 52 -18.44 35.58 10.52
CA ARG A 52 -17.89 35.76 11.87
C ARG A 52 -17.12 37.08 11.97
N PHE A 53 -17.05 37.65 13.17
CA PHE A 53 -16.23 38.83 13.43
C PHE A 53 -14.72 38.53 13.28
N ALA A 54 -14.25 37.39 13.81
CA ALA A 54 -12.86 36.95 13.73
C ALA A 54 -12.58 36.09 12.48
N VAL A 55 -12.84 36.64 11.28
CA VAL A 55 -12.73 35.90 10.00
C VAL A 55 -11.34 35.29 9.82
N SER A 56 -10.27 36.05 10.06
CA SER A 56 -8.89 35.60 9.83
C SER A 56 -8.50 34.39 10.69
N ASP A 57 -8.93 34.38 11.95
CA ASP A 57 -8.69 33.27 12.88
C ASP A 57 -9.50 32.04 12.49
N CYS A 58 -10.76 32.23 12.12
CA CYS A 58 -11.61 31.16 11.62
C CYS A 58 -11.01 30.50 10.38
N LEU A 59 -10.62 31.30 9.38
CA LEU A 59 -10.03 30.79 8.14
C LEU A 59 -8.70 30.07 8.39
N ARG A 60 -7.89 30.53 9.36
CA ARG A 60 -6.65 29.85 9.74
C ARG A 60 -6.93 28.45 10.28
N GLU A 61 -7.92 28.30 11.14
CA GLU A 61 -8.28 26.99 11.69
C GLU A 61 -8.92 26.09 10.62
N ALA A 62 -9.82 26.61 9.79
CA ALA A 62 -10.40 25.85 8.68
C ALA A 62 -9.33 25.30 7.73
N ARG A 63 -8.33 26.12 7.36
CA ARG A 63 -7.18 25.68 6.56
C ARG A 63 -6.31 24.65 7.27
N LYS A 64 -6.14 24.76 8.58
CA LYS A 64 -5.37 23.80 9.38
C LYS A 64 -6.06 22.44 9.39
N VAL A 65 -7.38 22.41 9.63
CA VAL A 65 -8.18 21.18 9.59
C VAL A 65 -8.10 20.52 8.22
N ARG A 66 -8.33 21.29 7.14
CA ARG A 66 -8.20 20.79 5.77
C ARG A 66 -6.82 20.19 5.51
N ARG A 67 -5.74 20.89 5.90
CA ARG A 67 -4.38 20.41 5.68
C ARG A 67 -4.15 19.06 6.37
N LEU A 68 -4.51 18.94 7.65
CA LEU A 68 -4.31 17.70 8.40
C LEU A 68 -5.08 16.52 7.77
N ALA A 69 -6.32 16.75 7.34
CA ALA A 69 -7.12 15.72 6.67
C ALA A 69 -6.50 15.29 5.32
N LEU A 70 -6.07 16.26 4.51
CA LEU A 70 -5.45 15.96 3.21
C LEU A 70 -4.06 15.32 3.34
N ASP A 71 -3.30 15.66 4.38
CA ASP A 71 -2.00 15.05 4.68
C ASP A 71 -2.17 13.57 5.03
N ASP A 72 -3.18 13.22 5.85
CA ASP A 72 -3.49 11.82 6.16
C ASP A 72 -3.87 11.02 4.92
N LEU A 73 -4.75 11.56 4.05
CA LEU A 73 -5.09 10.93 2.78
C LEU A 73 -3.89 10.76 1.86
N ARG A 74 -2.96 11.72 1.85
CA ARG A 74 -1.70 11.62 1.10
C ARG A 74 -0.84 10.48 1.65
N HIS A 75 -0.75 10.32 2.96
CA HIS A 75 -0.03 9.19 3.56
C HIS A 75 -0.62 7.85 3.14
N GLN A 76 -1.95 7.71 3.17
CA GLN A 76 -2.64 6.50 2.71
C GLN A 76 -2.33 6.19 1.24
N GLU A 77 -2.35 7.20 0.36
CA GLU A 77 -2.01 7.06 -1.07
C GLU A 77 -0.54 6.66 -1.28
N LEU A 78 0.39 7.19 -0.49
CA LEU A 78 1.81 6.80 -0.55
C LEU A 78 2.02 5.33 -0.17
N VAL A 79 1.33 4.86 0.87
CA VAL A 79 1.37 3.45 1.28
C VAL A 79 0.81 2.55 0.18
N LEU A 80 -0.34 2.92 -0.39
CA LEU A 80 -0.95 2.17 -1.50
C LEU A 80 0.00 2.05 -2.70
N ASN A 81 0.61 3.16 -3.11
CA ASN A 81 1.56 3.20 -4.22
C ASN A 81 2.80 2.32 -3.97
N ASP A 82 3.32 2.29 -2.74
CA ASP A 82 4.45 1.41 -2.38
C ASP A 82 4.07 -0.07 -2.45
N LEU A 83 2.88 -0.43 -1.94
CA LEU A 83 2.36 -1.80 -2.00
C LEU A 83 2.20 -2.29 -3.44
N GLU A 84 1.66 -1.45 -4.33
CA GLU A 84 1.54 -1.78 -5.74
C GLU A 84 2.90 -1.94 -6.42
N ARG A 85 3.84 -1.04 -6.13
CA ARG A 85 5.20 -1.13 -6.68
C ARG A 85 5.85 -2.46 -6.31
N LYS A 86 5.75 -2.87 -5.03
CA LYS A 86 6.27 -4.15 -4.53
C LYS A 86 5.58 -5.33 -5.22
N THR A 87 4.26 -5.28 -5.34
CA THR A 87 3.46 -6.32 -6.01
C THR A 87 3.88 -6.49 -7.47
N ARG A 88 4.06 -5.39 -8.20
CA ARG A 88 4.52 -5.41 -9.60
C ARG A 88 5.94 -5.95 -9.74
N ALA A 89 6.84 -5.60 -8.81
CA ALA A 89 8.20 -6.10 -8.78
C ALA A 89 8.23 -7.62 -8.57
N LEU A 90 7.46 -8.14 -7.60
CA LEU A 90 7.34 -9.59 -7.37
C LEU A 90 6.75 -10.32 -8.58
N ALA A 91 5.72 -9.75 -9.22
CA ALA A 91 5.14 -10.31 -10.44
C ALA A 91 6.11 -10.29 -11.63
N ALA A 92 7.04 -9.32 -11.69
CA ALA A 92 8.09 -9.29 -12.70
C ALA A 92 9.15 -10.38 -12.43
N LEU A 93 9.59 -10.55 -11.19
CA LEU A 93 10.54 -11.60 -10.81
C LEU A 93 10.00 -13.00 -11.14
N LYS A 94 8.75 -13.30 -10.76
CA LYS A 94 8.09 -14.56 -11.10
C LYS A 94 8.06 -14.83 -12.62
N ARG A 95 7.82 -13.78 -13.42
CA ARG A 95 7.84 -13.89 -14.90
C ARG A 95 9.24 -14.18 -15.44
N ILE A 96 10.29 -13.65 -14.83
CA ILE A 96 11.68 -13.92 -15.21
C ILE A 96 12.05 -15.36 -14.85
N GLU A 97 11.75 -15.80 -13.63
CA GLU A 97 12.01 -17.17 -13.17
C GLU A 97 11.31 -18.21 -14.06
N ALA A 98 10.03 -17.98 -14.39
CA ALA A 98 9.30 -18.86 -15.31
C ALA A 98 9.97 -18.96 -16.69
N LYS A 99 10.46 -17.82 -17.24
CA LYS A 99 11.18 -17.81 -18.53
C LYS A 99 12.54 -18.51 -18.47
N LEU A 100 13.23 -18.45 -17.33
CA LEU A 100 14.51 -19.15 -17.14
C LEU A 100 14.30 -20.66 -16.99
N ALA A 101 13.25 -21.07 -16.29
CA ALA A 101 12.90 -22.48 -16.14
C ALA A 101 12.47 -23.13 -17.48
N ASP A 102 11.86 -22.35 -18.38
CA ASP A 102 11.40 -22.82 -19.70
C ASP A 102 12.46 -22.69 -20.81
N GLN A 103 13.64 -22.12 -20.51
CA GLN A 103 14.73 -22.04 -21.49
C GLN A 103 15.45 -23.39 -21.61
N PRO A 104 15.50 -24.00 -22.82
CA PRO A 104 16.40 -25.12 -23.08
C PRO A 104 17.84 -24.66 -22.85
N GLN A 105 18.65 -25.51 -22.23
CA GLN A 105 20.07 -25.23 -21.99
C GLN A 105 20.78 -24.98 -23.33
N ALA A 106 21.04 -23.72 -23.65
CA ALA A 106 21.88 -23.39 -24.79
C ALA A 106 23.32 -23.88 -24.51
N PRO A 107 23.98 -24.55 -25.48
CA PRO A 107 25.35 -25.02 -25.29
C PRO A 107 26.26 -23.83 -24.95
N LYS A 108 27.00 -23.96 -23.83
CA LYS A 108 27.99 -22.98 -23.38
C LYS A 108 28.95 -22.66 -24.53
N PRO A 109 29.13 -21.41 -24.94
CA PRO A 109 30.13 -21.07 -25.95
C PRO A 109 31.50 -21.45 -25.40
N ALA A 110 32.23 -22.30 -26.12
CA ALA A 110 33.62 -22.59 -25.80
C ALA A 110 34.42 -21.28 -25.90
N LEU A 111 35.06 -20.89 -24.81
CA LEU A 111 36.05 -19.82 -24.79
C LEU A 111 37.17 -20.20 -25.77
N SER A 112 37.24 -19.50 -26.90
CA SER A 112 38.43 -19.53 -27.76
C SER A 112 39.51 -18.65 -27.14
N PRO A 113 40.79 -19.08 -27.15
CA PRO A 113 41.87 -18.35 -26.50
C PRO A 113 42.12 -17.01 -27.18
N GLU A 114 42.18 -15.95 -26.37
CA GLU A 114 42.53 -14.59 -26.78
C GLU A 114 44.03 -14.52 -27.12
N THR A 115 44.36 -14.06 -28.33
CA THR A 115 45.75 -13.91 -28.78
C THR A 115 46.31 -12.56 -28.29
N PRO A 116 47.43 -12.51 -27.53
CA PRO A 116 48.05 -11.26 -27.12
C PRO A 116 48.62 -10.51 -28.34
N ARG A 117 48.45 -9.18 -28.38
CA ARG A 117 49.06 -8.27 -29.37
C ARG A 117 50.52 -7.97 -29.05
#